data_AF-A0A4E0QPM1-F1
#
_entry.id   AF-A0A4E0QPM1-F1
#
_cell.length_a   1.000
_cell.length_b   1.000
_cell.length_c   1.000
_cell.angle_alpha   90.00
_cell.angle_beta   90.00
_cell.angle_gamma   90.00
#
_symmetry.space_group_name_H-M   'P 1'
#
loop_
_entity.id
_entity.type
_entity.pdbx_description
1 polymer ?
#
loop_
_entity_poly.entity_id
_entity_poly.type
_entity_poly.pdbx_seq_one_letter_code
_entity_poly.pdbx_strand_id
1 'polypeptide(L)'
;MSTNRRTVQVFIESHSEHILNALRLAVLKQIVTSTDLSILYFQPNSVIQIPVKSDGELEVWPEDFFDQEEIDLANMFKLRRQKR
;
A
#
# COMPACT_ATOMS: atom_id res chain seq x y z
N MET A 1 35.63 15.98 2.66
CA MET A 1 35.56 14.58 2.20
C MET A 1 34.10 14.29 1.85
N SER A 2 33.77 14.26 0.55
CA SER A 2 32.42 13.87 0.10
C SER A 2 32.46 12.36 -0.19
N THR A 3 31.91 11.56 0.72
CA THR A 3 31.75 10.12 0.52
C THR A 3 30.60 9.92 -0.45
N ASN A 4 30.93 9.68 -1.71
CA ASN A 4 29.99 9.33 -2.76
C ASN A 4 29.39 7.94 -2.45
N ARG A 5 28.33 7.91 -1.65
CA ARG A 5 27.50 6.72 -1.45
C ARG A 5 26.57 6.59 -2.64
N ARG A 6 26.76 5.54 -3.45
CA ARG A 6 25.78 5.15 -4.47
C ARG A 6 24.58 4.55 -3.75
N THR A 7 23.57 5.35 -3.51
CA THR A 7 22.28 4.90 -3.01
C THR A 7 21.54 4.19 -4.15
N VAL A 8 21.11 2.94 -3.93
CA VAL A 8 20.29 2.21 -4.89
C VAL A 8 18.85 2.65 -4.70
N GLN A 9 18.19 3.08 -5.78
CA GLN A 9 16.75 3.35 -5.79
C GLN A 9 16.04 2.23 -6.56
N VAL A 10 14.94 1.72 -5.99
CA VAL A 10 14.16 0.64 -6.57
C VAL A 10 12.76 1.15 -6.90
N PHE A 11 12.29 0.90 -8.11
CA PHE A 11 10.92 1.14 -8.53
C PHE A 11 10.21 -0.19 -8.69
N ILE A 12 9.00 -0.31 -8.14
CA ILE A 12 8.19 -1.52 -8.18
C ILE A 12 6.81 -1.13 -8.70
N GLU A 13 6.39 -1.77 -9.79
CA GLU A 13 5.02 -1.69 -10.29
C GLU A 13 4.32 -3.01 -9.99
N SER A 14 3.20 -2.95 -9.26
CA SER A 14 2.47 -4.15 -8.87
C SER A 14 1.00 -3.85 -8.58
N HIS A 15 0.14 -4.80 -8.89
CA HIS A 15 -1.27 -4.85 -8.46
C HIS A 15 -1.47 -5.82 -7.27
N SER A 16 -0.39 -6.23 -6.59
CA SER A 16 -0.48 -7.17 -5.48
C SER A 16 -0.49 -6.44 -4.13
N GLU A 17 -1.58 -6.61 -3.36
CA GLU A 17 -1.65 -6.11 -1.98
C GLU A 17 -0.55 -6.70 -1.08
N HIS A 18 -0.07 -7.91 -1.40
CA HIS A 18 0.95 -8.59 -0.62
C HIS A 18 2.29 -7.86 -0.69
N ILE A 19 2.61 -7.25 -1.84
CA ILE A 19 3.80 -6.41 -2.01
C ILE A 19 3.67 -5.12 -1.19
N LEU A 20 2.51 -4.46 -1.25
CA LEU A 20 2.22 -3.29 -0.42
C LEU A 20 2.39 -3.60 1.07
N ASN A 21 1.78 -4.70 1.53
CA ASN A 21 1.86 -5.13 2.92
C ASN A 21 3.28 -5.52 3.33
N ALA A 22 4.07 -6.13 2.44
CA ALA A 22 5.47 -6.43 2.69
C ALA A 22 6.31 -5.15 2.90
N LEU A 23 6.08 -4.11 2.10
CA LEU A 23 6.76 -2.82 2.25
C LEU A 23 6.36 -2.10 3.55
N ARG A 24 5.07 -2.14 3.92
CA ARG A 24 4.58 -1.63 5.21
C ARG A 24 5.23 -2.38 6.39
N LEU A 25 5.34 -3.70 6.29
CA LEU A 25 6.05 -4.52 7.27
C LEU A 25 7.55 -4.20 7.33
N ALA A 26 8.18 -3.82 6.21
CA ALA A 26 9.57 -3.42 6.18
C ALA A 26 9.81 -2.10 6.95
N VAL A 27 8.86 -1.16 6.89
CA VAL A 27 8.87 0.05 7.73
C VAL A 27 8.78 -0.30 9.21
N LEU A 28 7.82 -1.15 9.59
CA LEU A 28 7.66 -1.62 10.98
C LEU A 28 8.88 -2.37 11.51
N LYS A 29 9.57 -3.13 10.65
CA LYS A 29 10.82 -3.84 10.98
C LYS A 29 12.06 -2.94 10.92
N GLN A 30 11.90 -1.65 10.65
CA GLN A 30 12.99 -0.67 10.52
C GLN A 30 14.04 -1.07 9.46
N ILE A 31 13.63 -1.82 8.43
CA ILE A 31 14.48 -2.18 7.28
C ILE A 31 14.62 -0.96 6.35
N VAL A 32 13.54 -0.19 6.22
CA VAL A 32 13.48 1.11 5.54
C VAL A 32 12.76 2.10 6.45
N THR A 33 13.05 3.39 6.36
CA THR A 33 12.28 4.42 7.08
C THR A 33 11.01 4.78 6.31
N SER A 34 10.02 5.37 6.99
CA SER A 34 8.82 5.88 6.33
C SER A 34 9.14 6.93 5.25
N THR A 35 10.24 7.67 5.41
CA THR A 35 10.72 8.65 4.42
C THR A 35 11.45 8.02 3.23
N ASP A 36 11.89 6.77 3.33
CA ASP A 36 12.54 6.03 2.23
C ASP A 36 11.52 5.36 1.29
N LEU A 37 10.25 5.26 1.71
CA LEU A 37 9.18 4.60 0.98
C LEU A 37 8.17 5.63 0.45
N SER A 38 7.93 5.61 -0.86
CA SER A 38 6.85 6.37 -1.50
C SER A 38 5.94 5.42 -2.27
N ILE A 39 4.64 5.49 -2.00
CA ILE A 39 3.63 4.71 -2.70
C ILE A 39 2.87 5.63 -3.64
N LEU A 40 2.79 5.24 -4.90
CA LEU A 40 2.04 5.94 -5.93
C LEU A 40 0.94 5.03 -6.44
N TYR A 41 -0.31 5.44 -6.27
CA TYR A 41 -1.46 4.76 -6.82
C TYR A 41 -1.90 5.46 -8.11
N PHE A 42 -1.94 4.70 -9.20
CA PHE A 42 -2.29 5.21 -10.51
C PHE A 42 -3.76 4.91 -10.82
N GLN A 43 -4.51 5.97 -11.10
CA GLN A 43 -5.88 5.93 -11.59
C GLN A 43 -5.91 6.40 -13.05
N PRO A 44 -7.00 6.17 -13.81
CA PRO A 44 -7.05 6.51 -15.23
C PRO A 44 -6.65 7.94 -15.60
N ASN A 45 -6.92 8.91 -14.72
CA ASN A 45 -6.66 10.35 -14.96
C ASN A 45 -5.91 11.05 -13.81
N SER A 46 -5.41 10.31 -12.82
CA SER A 46 -4.81 10.87 -11.61
C SER A 46 -3.77 9.94 -11.00
N VAL A 47 -2.85 10.52 -10.23
CA VAL A 47 -1.91 9.77 -9.39
C VAL A 47 -2.09 10.26 -7.96
N ILE A 48 -2.28 9.32 -7.05
CA ILE A 48 -2.38 9.60 -5.62
C ILE A 48 -1.09 9.14 -4.96
N GLN A 49 -0.36 10.08 -4.37
CA GLN A 49 0.75 9.74 -3.49
C GLN A 49 0.20 9.39 -2.11
N ILE A 50 0.60 8.24 -1.59
CA ILE A 50 0.10 7.70 -0.33
C ILE A 50 1.26 7.63 0.67
N PRO A 51 1.35 8.58 1.61
CA PRO A 51 2.37 8.56 2.64
C PRO A 51 2.19 7.36 3.58
N VAL A 52 3.32 6.79 4.02
CA VAL A 52 3.36 5.75 5.06
C VAL A 52 3.82 6.38 6.35
N LYS A 53 3.07 6.16 7.43
CA LYS A 53 3.45 6.59 8.77
C LYS A 53 4.55 5.68 9.33
N SER A 54 5.21 6.12 10.39
CA SER A 54 6.27 5.35 11.07
C SER A 54 5.80 4.03 11.68
N ASP A 55 4.49 3.88 11.91
CA ASP A 55 3.84 2.65 12.40
C ASP A 55 3.38 1.73 11.25
N GLY A 56 3.73 2.04 10.00
CA GLY A 56 3.37 1.24 8.83
C GLY A 56 1.90 1.38 8.39
N GLU A 57 1.11 2.23 9.02
CA GLU A 57 -0.18 2.65 8.45
C GLU A 57 0.05 3.57 7.25
N LEU A 58 -0.88 3.55 6.29
CA LEU A 58 -0.94 4.58 5.26
C LEU A 58 -1.83 5.73 5.75
N GLU A 59 -1.50 6.96 5.35
CA GLU A 59 -2.30 8.14 5.73
C GLU A 59 -3.63 8.22 4.98
N VAL A 60 -3.68 7.66 3.78
CA VAL A 60 -4.86 7.69 2.91
C VAL A 60 -5.10 6.28 2.36
N TRP A 61 -6.35 5.83 2.41
CA TRP A 61 -6.84 4.67 1.66
C TRP A 61 -7.73 5.19 0.53
N PRO A 62 -7.23 5.24 -0.72
CA PRO A 62 -8.07 5.56 -1.86
C PRO A 62 -9.17 4.51 -2.05
N GLU A 63 -10.27 4.93 -2.65
CA GLU A 63 -11.28 4.02 -3.19
C GLU A 63 -10.63 3.11 -4.24
N ASP A 64 -11.02 1.83 -4.27
CA ASP A 64 -10.49 0.78 -5.16
C ASP A 64 -9.00 0.42 -4.94
N PHE A 65 -8.41 0.82 -3.80
CA PHE A 65 -7.00 0.58 -3.45
C PHE A 65 -6.80 -0.71 -2.65
N PHE A 66 -7.27 -1.85 -3.16
CA PHE A 66 -7.19 -3.20 -2.54
C PHE A 66 -8.31 -3.55 -1.55
N ASP A 67 -9.47 -2.92 -1.64
CA ASP A 67 -10.68 -3.17 -0.82
C ASP A 67 -11.69 -4.14 -1.47
N GLN A 68 -11.54 -4.45 -2.76
CA GLN A 68 -12.50 -5.27 -3.50
C GLN A 68 -12.79 -6.65 -2.87
N GLU A 69 -11.77 -7.37 -2.37
CA GLU A 69 -11.99 -8.67 -1.73
C GLU A 69 -12.84 -8.55 -0.45
N GLU A 70 -12.61 -7.51 0.36
CA GLU A 70 -13.38 -7.24 1.57
C GLU A 70 -14.84 -6.90 1.22
N ILE A 71 -15.04 -6.06 0.19
CA ILE A 71 -16.36 -5.69 -0.33
C ILE A 71 -17.11 -6.94 -0.80
N ASP A 72 -16.45 -7.82 -1.55
CA ASP A 72 -17.03 -9.06 -2.06
C ASP A 72 -17.42 -10.02 -0.94
N LEU A 73 -16.54 -10.21 0.05
CA LEU A 73 -16.84 -11.01 1.24
C LEU A 73 -18.04 -10.46 2.00
N ALA A 74 -18.08 -9.14 2.24
CA ALA A 74 -19.20 -8.48 2.91
C ALA A 74 -20.52 -8.67 2.14
N ASN A 75 -20.47 -8.57 0.81
CA ASN A 75 -21.63 -8.79 -0.06
C ASN A 75 -22.12 -10.24 -0.01
N MET A 76 -21.21 -11.22 -0.02
CA MET A 76 -21.57 -12.63 0.15
C MET A 76 -22.29 -12.90 1.47
N PHE A 77 -21.82 -12.30 2.58
CA PHE A 77 -22.49 -12.43 3.88
C PHE A 77 -23.89 -11.82 3.88
N LYS A 78 -24.08 -10.65 3.24
CA LYS A 78 -25.40 -10.01 3.11
C LYS A 78 -26.39 -10.90 2.35
N LEU A 79 -25.98 -11.44 1.20
CA LEU A 79 -26.84 -12.31 0.37
C LEU A 79 -27.20 -13.62 1.08
N ARG A 80 -26.28 -14.19 1.87
CA ARG A 80 -26.55 -15.39 2.70
C ARG A 80 -27.57 -15.12 3.81
N ARG A 81 -27.59 -13.91 4.38
CA ARG A 81 -28.56 -13.52 5.43
C ARG A 81 -29.97 -13.30 4.87
N GLN A 82 -30.10 -12.81 3.64
CA GLN A 82 -31.41 -12.57 3.01
C GLN A 82 -32.13 -13.85 2.54
N LYS A 83 -31.39 -14.95 2.36
CA LYS A 83 -31.95 -16.26 1.98
C LYS A 83 -32.43 -17.12 3.16
N ARG A 84 -32.30 -16.63 4.40
CA ARG A 84 -32.82 -17.29 5.62
C ARG A 84 -34.08 -16.57 6.08
#